data_AF-X1QN43-F1
#
_entry.id   AF-X1QN43-F1
#
_cell.length_a   1.000
_cell.length_b   1.000
_cell.length_c   1.000
_cell.angle_alpha   90.00
_cell.angle_beta   90.00
_cell.angle_gamma   90.00
#
_symmetry.space_group_name_H-M   'P 1'
#
loop_
_entity.id
_entity.type
_entity.pdbx_description
1 polymer ?
#
loop_
_entity_poly.entity_id
_entity_poly.type
_entity_poly.pdbx_seq_one_letter_code
_entity_poly.pdbx_strand_id
1 'polypeptide(L)' 'NVVAKRLGYILEILEINKQPLLSVLKQYVKDRYDLLDPTMPYENKNRNTWRLIDNIGKNQILNLIKY' A
#
# COMPACT_ATOMS: atom_id res chain seq x y z
N ASN A 1 4.98 6.45 -10.09
CA ASN A 1 3.83 5.54 -9.88
C ASN A 1 3.90 4.83 -8.52
N VAL A 2 5.04 4.26 -8.13
CA VAL A 2 5.18 3.46 -6.90
C VAL A 2 4.78 4.22 -5.63
N VAL A 3 5.17 5.50 -5.51
CA VAL A 3 4.81 6.35 -4.36
C VAL A 3 3.28 6.44 -4.19
N ALA A 4 2.54 6.69 -5.29
CA ALA A 4 1.08 6.77 -5.25
C ALA A 4 0.43 5.43 -4.85
N LYS A 5 0.98 4.30 -5.31
CA LYS A 5 0.54 2.97 -4.90
C LYS A 5 0.67 2.78 -3.39
N ARG A 6 1.87 3.07 -2.84
CA ARG A 6 2.18 2.90 -1.41
C ARG A 6 1.31 3.80 -0.55
N LEU A 7 1.20 5.07 -0.92
CA LEU A 7 0.35 6.02 -0.21
C LEU A 7 -1.12 5.57 -0.22
N GLY A 8 -1.65 5.19 -1.39
CA GLY A 8 -3.03 4.73 -1.49
C GLY A 8 -3.33 3.50 -0.64
N TYR A 9 -2.41 2.52 -0.65
CA TYR A 9 -2.57 1.32 0.18
C TYR A 9 -2.47 1.61 1.68
N ILE A 10 -1.55 2.48 2.10
CA ILE A 10 -1.45 2.91 3.50
C ILE A 10 -2.76 3.61 3.92
N LEU A 11 -3.27 4.55 3.12
CA LEU A 11 -4.55 5.22 3.43
C LEU A 11 -5.72 4.23 3.55
N GLU A 12 -5.76 3.20 2.71
CA GLU A 12 -6.76 2.13 2.76
C GLU A 12 -6.62 1.27 4.03
N ILE A 13 -5.38 0.93 4.43
CA ILE A 13 -5.11 0.20 5.68
C ILE A 13 -5.59 0.99 6.90
N LEU A 14 -5.36 2.31 6.88
CA LEU A 14 -5.71 3.22 7.97
C LEU A 14 -7.17 3.68 7.95
N GLU A 15 -7.98 3.14 7.04
CA GLU A 15 -9.40 3.48 6.87
C GLU A 15 -9.64 4.99 6.62
N ILE A 16 -8.63 5.69 6.07
CA ILE A 16 -8.71 7.10 5.69
C ILE A 16 -9.38 7.19 4.31
N ASN A 17 -10.71 7.06 4.32
CA ASN A 17 -11.54 6.91 3.13
C ASN A 17 -11.86 8.24 2.41
N LYS A 18 -10.84 8.97 1.95
CA LYS A 18 -11.02 10.15 1.09
C LYS A 18 -11.16 9.74 -0.38
N GLN A 19 -12.37 9.34 -0.79
CA GLN A 19 -12.64 8.79 -2.13
C GLN A 19 -12.10 9.62 -3.32
N PRO A 20 -12.20 10.97 -3.33
CA PRO A 20 -11.61 11.78 -4.40
C PRO A 20 -10.09 11.61 -4.50
N LEU A 21 -9.40 11.57 -3.35
CA LEU A 21 -7.96 11.38 -3.29
C LEU A 21 -7.56 9.97 -3.76
N LEU A 22 -8.26 8.94 -3.28
CA LEU A 22 -7.97 7.55 -3.68
C LEU A 22 -8.16 7.35 -5.19
N SER A 23 -9.20 7.97 -5.76
CA SER A 23 -9.44 7.96 -7.22
C SER A 23 -8.28 8.58 -7.99
N VAL A 24 -7.78 9.74 -7.56
CA VAL A 24 -6.61 10.38 -8.17
C VAL A 24 -5.37 9.50 -8.05
N LEU A 25 -5.13 8.89 -6.88
CA LEU A 25 -3.98 8.00 -6.69
C LEU A 25 -4.07 6.74 -7.56
N LYS A 26 -5.28 6.18 -7.76
CA LYS A 26 -5.51 5.01 -8.62
C LYS A 26 -5.14 5.26 -10.08
N GLN A 27 -5.22 6.50 -10.59
CA GLN A 27 -4.79 6.85 -11.95
C GLN A 27 -3.29 6.57 -12.20
N TYR A 28 -2.48 6.56 -11.14
CA TYR A 28 -1.04 6.28 -11.24
C TYR A 28 -0.70 4.79 -11.10
N VAL A 29 -1.68 3.91 -10.87
CA VAL A 29 -1.48 2.47 -10.73
C VAL A 29 -1.30 1.85 -12.12
N LYS A 30 -0.10 1.32 -12.36
CA LYS A 30 0.23 0.53 -13.56
C LYS A 30 0.32 -0.96 -13.20
N ASP A 31 0.28 -1.84 -14.21
CA ASP A 31 0.10 -3.29 -14.04
C ASP A 31 1.18 -4.03 -13.27
N ARG A 32 2.42 -3.51 -13.27
CA ARG A 32 3.52 -4.16 -12.53
C ARG A 32 3.24 -4.16 -11.03
N TYR A 33 3.69 -5.21 -10.34
CA TYR A 33 3.70 -5.21 -8.88
C TYR A 33 4.98 -4.56 -8.35
N ASP A 34 4.88 -3.79 -7.26
CA ASP A 34 6.02 -3.22 -6.54
C ASP A 34 5.96 -3.68 -5.06
N LEU A 35 7.09 -3.70 -4.34
CA LEU A 35 7.10 -3.98 -2.89
C LEU A 35 6.49 -2.80 -2.12
N LEU A 36 5.73 -3.12 -1.07
CA LEU A 36 5.25 -2.13 -0.12
C LEU A 36 6.42 -1.45 0.60
N ASP A 37 7.30 -2.26 1.20
CA ASP A 37 8.57 -1.81 1.74
C ASP A 37 9.73 -2.33 0.88
N PRO A 38 10.44 -1.47 0.13
CA PRO A 38 11.56 -1.90 -0.70
C PRO A 38 12.82 -2.29 0.10
N THR A 39 12.87 -2.00 1.40
CA THR A 39 14.02 -2.29 2.27
C THR A 39 13.92 -3.67 2.92
N MET A 40 12.73 -4.25 2.90
CA MET A 40 12.44 -5.57 3.45
C MET A 40 12.49 -6.66 2.36
N PRO A 41 12.85 -7.90 2.71
CA PRO A 41 12.90 -9.00 1.75
C PRO A 41 11.52 -9.27 1.14
N TYR A 42 11.52 -10.04 0.05
CA TYR A 42 10.31 -10.54 -0.60
C TYR A 42 9.69 -11.69 0.21
N GLU A 43 9.36 -11.44 1.46
CA GLU A 43 8.64 -12.36 2.34
C GLU A 43 7.17 -11.91 2.38
N ASN A 44 6.21 -12.83 2.54
CA ASN A 44 4.76 -12.54 2.50
C ASN A 44 4.25 -11.99 1.15
N LYS A 45 3.72 -12.90 0.32
CA LYS A 45 3.23 -12.59 -1.05
C LYS A 45 1.79 -12.07 -1.09
N ASN A 46 1.37 -11.26 -0.12
CA ASN A 46 0.02 -10.71 -0.11
C ASN A 46 -0.10 -9.59 -1.15
N ARG A 47 -0.73 -9.91 -2.28
CA ARG A 47 -0.99 -8.96 -3.37
C ARG A 47 -2.29 -8.21 -3.08
N ASN A 48 -2.30 -6.91 -3.36
CA ASN A 48 -3.48 -6.06 -3.17
C ASN A 48 -3.89 -5.29 -4.43
N THR A 49 -5.02 -4.58 -4.35
CA THR A 49 -5.61 -3.83 -5.46
C THR A 49 -4.77 -2.63 -5.92
N TRP A 50 -3.74 -2.23 -5.17
CA TRP A 50 -2.80 -1.17 -5.52
C TRP A 50 -1.60 -1.68 -6.32
N ARG A 51 -1.62 -2.96 -6.71
CA ARG A 51 -0.48 -3.64 -7.35
C ARG A 51 0.77 -3.55 -6.48
N LEU A 52 0.59 -3.75 -5.17
CA LEU A 52 1.69 -3.92 -4.23
C LEU A 52 1.73 -5.34 -3.69
N ILE A 53 2.92 -5.73 -3.28
CA ILE A 53 3.18 -6.93 -2.51
C ILE A 53 3.44 -6.45 -1.08
N ASP A 54 2.51 -6.79 -0.19
CA ASP A 54 2.59 -6.48 1.23
C ASP A 54 3.59 -7.42 1.91
N ASN A 55 4.86 -7.01 1.88
CA ASN A 55 6.00 -7.78 2.37
C ASN A 55 6.38 -7.51 3.83
N ILE A 56 5.57 -6.72 4.54
CA ILE A 56 5.71 -6.41 5.97
C ILE A 56 4.47 -6.85 6.76
N GLY A 57 3.34 -7.01 6.09
CA GLY A 57 2.06 -7.38 6.69
C GLY A 57 1.31 -6.16 7.21
N LYS A 58 0.06 -6.00 6.77
CA LYS A 58 -0.88 -4.96 7.23
C LYS A 58 -0.87 -4.74 8.76
N ASN A 59 -0.77 -5.79 9.56
CA ASN A 59 -0.77 -5.70 11.02
C ASN A 59 0.44 -4.92 11.58
N GLN A 60 1.60 -4.99 10.92
CA GLN A 60 2.77 -4.20 11.34
C GLN A 60 2.52 -2.70 11.14
N ILE A 61 1.92 -2.31 10.02
CA ILE A 61 1.55 -0.91 9.75
C ILE A 61 0.58 -0.39 10.80
N LEU A 62 -0.46 -1.18 11.13
CA LEU A 62 -1.43 -0.80 12.16
C LEU A 62 -0.78 -0.67 13.55
N ASN A 63 0.20 -1.50 13.86
CA ASN A 63 0.91 -1.44 15.14
C ASN A 63 1.81 -0.20 15.27
N LEU A 64 2.33 0.37 14.18
CA LEU A 64 3.15 1.60 14.21
C LEU A 64 2.39 2.84 14.67
N ILE A 65 1.06 2.82 14.59
CA ILE A 65 0.19 3.99 14.84
C ILE A 65 -0.52 3.90 16.19
N LYS A 66 -0.47 2.74 16.86
CA LYS A 66 -0.96 2.59 18.23
C LYS A 66 -0.02 3.30 19.21
N TYR A 67 -0.29 4.58 19.46
CA TYR A 67 0.14 5.32 20.63
C TYR A 67 -1.06 5.55 21.55
#